data_AF-A0A1S3XKG7-F1
#
_entry.id   AF-A0A1S3XKG7-F1
#
_cell.length_a   1.000
_cell.length_b   1.000
_cell.length_c   1.000
_cell.angle_alpha   90.00
_cell.angle_beta   90.00
_cell.angle_gamma   90.00
#
_symmetry.space_group_name_H-M   'P 1'
#
loop_
_entity.id
_entity.type
_entity.pdbx_description
1 polymer ?
#
loop_
_entity_poly.entity_id
_entity_poly.type
_entity_poly.pdbx_seq_one_letter_code
_entity_poly.pdbx_strand_id
1 'polypeptide(L)'
;MGDSNLIIRQARGEWETRDIKIIPYMQHVEELSKRLKSVEFRYIPRFHNELVDALATLALMLLFPSNVHIDALEIQIRERHGYCNVVEIEPDVQLWYHDIK
;
A
#
# COMPACT_ATOMS: atom_id res chain seq x y z
N MET A 1 -5.36 -0.27 3.44
CA MET A 1 -3.90 -0.15 3.68
C MET A 1 -3.24 0.30 2.39
N GLY A 2 -2.08 0.96 2.45
CA GLY A 2 -1.32 1.35 1.26
C GLY A 2 0.08 1.85 1.62
N ASP A 3 0.97 1.93 0.64
CA ASP A 3 2.38 2.29 0.81
C ASP A 3 2.70 3.76 0.51
N SER A 4 1.70 4.53 0.05
CA SER A 4 1.82 5.98 -0.11
C SER A 4 1.51 6.71 1.20
N ASN A 5 2.54 7.01 1.99
CA ASN A 5 2.39 7.78 3.23
C ASN A 5 1.70 9.13 3.01
N LEU A 6 1.99 9.80 1.88
CA LEU A 6 1.35 11.07 1.53
C LEU A 6 -0.18 10.93 1.41
N ILE A 7 -0.64 9.98 0.58
CA ILE A 7 -2.07 9.77 0.33
C ILE A 7 -2.79 9.28 1.60
N ILE A 8 -2.14 8.41 2.39
CA ILE A 8 -2.71 7.94 3.66
C ILE A 8 -2.92 9.11 4.63
N ARG A 9 -1.95 10.01 4.77
CA ARG A 9 -2.09 11.19 5.66
C ARG A 9 -3.15 12.17 5.17
N GLN A 10 -3.27 12.35 3.85
CA GLN A 10 -4.32 13.17 3.25
C GLN A 10 -5.71 12.57 3.47
N ALA A 11 -5.88 11.27 3.25
CA ALA A 11 -7.16 10.58 3.45
C ALA A 11 -7.62 10.57 4.91
N ARG A 12 -6.69 10.65 5.87
CA ARG A 12 -6.99 10.81 7.30
C ARG A 12 -7.32 12.25 7.71
N GLY A 13 -7.14 13.21 6.82
CA GLY A 13 -7.26 14.64 7.14
C GLY A 13 -6.10 15.19 7.97
N GLU A 14 -4.98 14.46 8.09
CA GLU A 14 -3.80 14.95 8.78
C GLU A 14 -3.12 16.06 7.95
N TRP A 15 -3.07 15.88 6.63
CA TRP A 15 -2.42 16.80 5.68
C TRP A 15 -3.39 17.26 4.59
N GLU A 16 -3.33 18.55 4.22
CA GLU A 16 -4.08 19.09 3.09
C GLU A 16 -3.32 18.94 1.77
N THR A 17 -4.04 18.72 0.67
CA THR A 17 -3.48 18.77 -0.68
C THR A 17 -3.78 20.12 -1.34
N ARG A 18 -2.76 20.73 -1.95
CA ARG A 18 -2.91 21.94 -2.80
C ARG A 18 -2.89 21.62 -4.29
N ASP A 19 -2.64 20.36 -4.64
CA ASP A 19 -2.62 19.94 -6.02
C ASP A 19 -4.05 19.87 -6.56
N ILE A 20 -4.37 20.78 -7.48
CA ILE A 20 -5.68 20.91 -8.12
C ILE A 20 -6.12 19.59 -8.76
N LYS A 21 -5.18 18.75 -9.21
CA LYS A 21 -5.48 17.43 -9.79
C LYS A 21 -5.90 16.41 -8.75
N ILE A 22 -5.43 16.54 -7.50
CA ILE A 22 -5.68 15.58 -6.42
C ILE A 22 -6.93 15.95 -5.61
N ILE A 23 -7.26 17.25 -5.51
CA ILE A 23 -8.44 17.74 -4.78
C ILE A 23 -9.74 16.96 -5.10
N PRO A 24 -10.10 16.71 -6.38
CA PRO A 24 -11.32 15.97 -6.71
C PRO A 24 -11.32 14.54 -6.17
N TYR A 25 -10.15 13.87 -6.16
CA TYR A 25 -10.04 12.52 -5.63
C TYR A 25 -10.22 12.48 -4.11
N MET A 26 -9.71 13.47 -3.38
CA MET A 26 -9.91 13.55 -1.93
C MET A 26 -11.38 13.77 -1.57
N GLN A 27 -12.09 14.60 -2.33
CA GLN A 27 -13.54 14.77 -2.17
C GLN A 27 -14.31 13.47 -2.39
N HIS A 28 -13.94 12.70 -3.43
CA HIS A 28 -14.54 11.39 -3.67
C HIS A 28 -14.23 10.38 -2.57
N VAL A 29 -13.00 10.36 -2.04
CA VAL A 29 -12.64 9.50 -0.91
C VAL A 29 -13.51 9.83 0.31
N GLU A 30 -13.76 11.11 0.58
CA GLU A 30 -14.63 11.53 1.69
C GLU A 30 -16.09 11.09 1.47
N GLU A 31 -16.64 11.26 0.27
CA GLU A 31 -18.00 10.83 -0.08
C GLU A 31 -18.17 9.31 0.04
N LEU A 32 -17.20 8.54 -0.48
CA LEU A 32 -17.21 7.08 -0.35
C LEU A 32 -17.09 6.64 1.11
N SER A 33 -16.31 7.36 1.91
CA SER A 33 -16.16 7.07 3.34
C SER A 33 -17.48 7.21 4.09
N LYS A 34 -18.32 8.20 3.74
CA LYS A 34 -19.66 8.39 4.34
C LYS A 34 -20.63 7.25 4.02
N ARG A 35 -20.39 6.51 2.94
CA ARG A 35 -21.22 5.36 2.52
C ARG A 35 -20.85 4.06 3.25
N LEU A 36 -19.69 4.01 3.88
CA LEU A 36 -19.20 2.85 4.63
C LEU A 36 -19.54 3.02 6.12
N LYS A 37 -19.79 1.91 6.82
CA LYS A 37 -20.05 1.93 8.29
C LYS A 37 -18.85 2.47 9.06
N SER A 38 -17.65 2.11 8.62
CA SER A 38 -16.37 2.63 9.10
C SER A 38 -15.32 2.40 8.03
N VAL A 39 -14.30 3.26 8.01
CA VAL A 39 -13.14 3.15 7.13
C VAL A 39 -11.90 3.54 7.91
N GLU A 40 -10.81 2.82 7.68
CA GLU A 40 -9.52 3.09 8.29
C GLU A 40 -8.43 3.10 7.22
N PHE A 41 -7.66 4.19 7.19
CA PHE A 41 -6.50 4.31 6.31
C PHE A 41 -5.25 3.96 7.10
N ARG A 42 -4.44 3.01 6.63
CA ARG A 42 -3.20 2.55 7.28
C ARG A 42 -2.04 2.50 6.29
N TYR A 43 -0.92 3.07 6.70
CA TYR A 43 0.34 2.94 5.98
C TYR A 43 0.94 1.55 6.23
N ILE A 44 1.46 0.93 5.18
CA ILE A 44 2.23 -0.30 5.24
C ILE A 44 3.52 -0.14 4.42
N PRO A 45 4.65 -0.76 4.81
CA PRO A 45 5.84 -0.77 3.98
C PRO A 45 5.56 -1.42 2.62
N ARG A 46 6.23 -0.96 1.57
CA ARG A 46 6.01 -1.43 0.18
C ARG A 46 6.10 -2.94 0.00
N PHE A 47 6.99 -3.61 0.73
CA PHE A 47 7.11 -5.07 0.73
C PHE A 47 5.81 -5.79 1.15
N HIS A 48 4.98 -5.15 1.96
CA HIS A 48 3.66 -5.67 2.36
C HIS A 48 2.54 -5.30 1.38
N ASN A 49 2.83 -4.51 0.34
CA ASN A 49 1.89 -4.08 -0.69
C ASN A 49 2.14 -4.79 -2.03
N GLU A 50 2.93 -5.88 -2.06
CA GLU A 50 3.41 -6.52 -3.29
C GLU A 50 2.28 -6.89 -4.27
N LEU A 51 1.15 -7.35 -3.74
CA LEU A 51 0.02 -7.78 -4.56
C LEU A 51 -0.60 -6.59 -5.29
N VAL A 52 -0.76 -5.45 -4.61
CA VAL A 52 -1.32 -4.23 -5.20
C VAL A 52 -0.35 -3.67 -6.24
N ASP A 53 0.95 -3.71 -5.97
CA ASP A 53 2.00 -3.30 -6.90
C ASP A 53 2.03 -4.20 -8.16
N ALA A 54 1.88 -5.51 -8.00
CA ALA A 54 1.79 -6.45 -9.11
C ALA A 54 0.55 -6.17 -9.98
N LEU A 55 -0.61 -5.91 -9.35
CA LEU A 55 -1.83 -5.54 -10.07
C LEU A 55 -1.69 -4.21 -10.81
N ALA A 56 -1.11 -3.19 -10.18
CA ALA A 56 -0.84 -1.91 -10.83
C ALA A 56 0.11 -2.08 -12.04
N THR A 57 1.13 -2.93 -11.89
CA THR A 57 2.07 -3.25 -12.98
C THR A 57 1.38 -3.96 -14.13
N LEU A 58 0.54 -4.97 -13.85
CA LEU A 58 -0.24 -5.67 -14.86
C LEU A 58 -1.20 -4.72 -15.58
N ALA A 59 -1.88 -3.82 -14.85
CA ALA A 59 -2.75 -2.82 -15.45
C ALA A 59 -1.97 -1.89 -16.40
N LEU A 60 -0.77 -1.44 -15.99
CA LEU A 60 0.12 -0.63 -16.84
C LEU A 60 0.57 -1.40 -18.08
N MET A 61 0.89 -2.68 -17.96
CA MET A 61 1.26 -3.54 -19.10
C MET A 61 0.11 -3.71 -20.10
N LEU A 62 -1.13 -3.79 -19.63
CA LEU A 62 -2.32 -3.85 -20.49
C LEU A 62 -2.60 -2.51 -21.19
N LEU A 63 -2.33 -1.39 -20.52
CA LEU A 63 -2.51 -0.04 -21.05
C LEU A 63 -1.43 0.36 -22.06
N PHE A 64 -0.23 -0.21 -21.93
CA PHE A 64 0.89 -0.01 -22.85
C PHE A 64 1.32 -1.36 -23.42
N PRO A 65 0.65 -1.88 -24.47
CA PRO A 65 1.09 -3.07 -25.15
C PRO A 65 2.40 -2.77 -25.89
N SER A 66 3.51 -2.77 -25.17
CA SER A 66 4.80 -3.08 -25.77
C SER A 66 4.68 -4.50 -26.30
N ASN A 67 5.27 -4.78 -27.47
CA ASN A 67 5.19 -6.05 -28.22
C ASN A 67 5.83 -7.26 -27.51
N VAL A 68 5.75 -7.32 -26.18
CA VAL A 68 6.36 -8.29 -25.30
C VAL A 68 5.28 -9.31 -24.95
N HIS A 69 5.56 -10.57 -25.25
CA HIS A 69 4.75 -11.69 -24.80
C HIS A 69 4.85 -11.75 -23.27
N ILE A 70 3.75 -11.48 -22.56
CA ILE A 70 3.72 -11.51 -21.10
C ILE A 70 3.10 -12.83 -20.68
N ASP A 71 3.91 -13.69 -20.04
CA ASP A 71 3.40 -14.88 -19.37
C ASP A 71 2.50 -14.43 -18.22
N ALA A 72 1.26 -14.92 -18.20
CA ALA A 72 0.27 -14.55 -17.20
C ALA A 72 0.78 -14.93 -15.79
N LEU A 73 0.77 -13.96 -14.87
CA LEU A 73 1.14 -14.19 -13.48
C LEU A 73 0.07 -15.05 -12.80
N GLU A 74 0.43 -16.29 -12.46
CA GLU A 74 -0.45 -17.21 -11.72
C GLU A 74 -0.46 -16.84 -10.23
N ILE A 75 -1.55 -16.23 -9.76
CA ILE A 75 -1.74 -15.89 -8.34
C ILE A 75 -2.38 -17.08 -7.63
N GLN A 76 -1.59 -17.82 -6.85
CA GLN A 76 -2.11 -18.91 -6.01
C GLN A 76 -2.56 -18.36 -4.65
N ILE A 77 -3.88 -18.33 -4.43
CA ILE A 77 -4.47 -17.98 -3.15
C ILE A 77 -4.34 -19.19 -2.22
N ARG A 78 -3.49 -19.10 -1.19
CA ARG A 78 -3.37 -20.12 -0.15
C ARG A 78 -4.34 -19.79 1.00
N GLU A 79 -5.23 -20.71 1.35
CA GLU A 79 -6.23 -20.55 2.43
C GLU A 79 -5.60 -20.51 3.85
N ARG A 80 -4.30 -20.81 3.97
CA ARG A 80 -3.60 -20.82 5.26
C ARG A 80 -2.92 -19.48 5.49
N HIS A 81 -3.34 -18.77 6.53
CA HIS A 81 -2.62 -17.61 7.06
C HIS A 81 -1.18 -18.01 7.34
N GLY A 82 -0.21 -17.39 6.67
CA GLY A 82 1.18 -17.44 7.09
C GLY A 82 1.27 -16.88 8.50
N TYR A 83 1.91 -17.61 9.41
CA TYR A 83 2.07 -17.21 10.80
C TYR A 83 2.95 -15.95 10.85
N CYS A 84 2.34 -14.77 10.91
CA CYS A 84 3.04 -13.52 11.18
C CYS A 84 3.32 -13.47 12.68
N ASN A 85 4.55 -13.78 13.09
CA ASN A 85 4.99 -13.50 14.45
C ASN A 85 4.82 -12.01 14.73
N VAL A 86 3.95 -11.67 15.68
CA VAL A 86 3.99 -10.37 16.35
C VAL A 86 5.30 -10.34 17.11
N VAL A 87 6.27 -9.58 16.62
CA VAL A 87 7.44 -9.24 17.42
C VAL A 87 6.94 -8.25 18.47
N GLU A 88 6.72 -8.76 19.69
CA GLU A 88 6.66 -7.91 20.87
C GLU A 88 8.02 -7.21 20.98
N ILE A 89 8.01 -5.89 20.80
CA ILE A 89 9.20 -5.06 20.96
C ILE A 89 9.52 -5.02 22.45
N GLU A 90 10.30 -5.99 22.92
CA GLU A 90 11.11 -5.81 24.12
C GLU A 90 12.16 -4.71 23.83
N PRO A 91 12.39 -3.76 24.75
CA PRO A 91 13.39 -2.72 24.55
C PRO A 91 14.78 -3.31 24.83
N ASP A 92 15.25 -4.21 23.97
CA ASP A 92 16.63 -4.67 24.05
C ASP A 92 17.52 -3.68 23.31
N VAL A 93 18.36 -3.03 24.11
CA VAL A 93 19.23 -1.93 23.73
C VAL A 93 20.47 -2.51 23.05
N GLN A 94 20.32 -2.98 21.82
CA GLN A 94 21.48 -3.08 20.93
C GLN A 94 21.07 -2.94 19.46
N LEU A 95 21.36 -1.75 18.91
CA LEU A 95 21.12 -1.45 17.50
C LEU A 95 22.12 -2.22 16.63
N TRP A 96 21.60 -2.89 15.60
CA TRP A 96 22.23 -3.85 14.68
C TRP A 96 23.35 -3.28 13.78
N TYR A 97 23.79 -2.03 13.97
CA TYR A 97 24.80 -1.38 13.13
C TYR A 97 26.24 -1.52 13.65
N HIS A 98 26.47 -2.25 14.74
CA HIS A 98 27.80 -2.38 15.34
C HIS A 98 28.76 -3.33 14.60
N ASP A 99 28.29 -4.08 13.61
CA ASP A 99 29.12 -5.05 12.87
C ASP A 99 29.45 -4.64 11.42
N ILE A 100 29.14 -3.42 11.01
CA ILE A 100 29.55 -2.91 9.69
C ILE A 100 30.86 -2.15 9.87
N LYS A 101 31.97 -2.81 9.53
CA LYS A 101 33.33 -2.25 9.50
C LYS A 101 33.72 -1.80 8.10
#